data_AF-M4D0Q5-F1
#
_entry.id   AF-M4D0Q5-F1
#
_cell.length_a   1.000
_cell.length_b   1.000
_cell.length_c   1.000
_cell.angle_alpha   90.00
_cell.angle_beta   90.00
_cell.angle_gamma   90.00
#
_symmetry.space_group_name_H-M   'P 1'
#
loop_
_entity.id
_entity.type
_entity.pdbx_description
1 polymer ?
#
loop_
_entity_poly.entity_id
_entity_poly.type
_entity_poly.pdbx_seq_one_letter_code
_entity_poly.pdbx_strand_id
1 'polypeptide(L)'
;MRLFSPVLLSLFLLLSALCSATVENAADCVAVGTLISSCTEFVNYGYPDPIPGSSCCDAMTLLGTYSDSSVKRMWLCNCFIDLINVYNSNATAISTLSGFCGIVLGFTIDPNTDCNL
;
A
#
# COMPACT_ATOMS: atom_id res chain seq x y z
N MET A 1 47.17 2.09 -23.23
CA MET A 1 46.34 1.45 -22.19
C MET A 1 46.63 2.17 -20.87
N ARG A 2 45.98 3.32 -20.63
CA ARG A 2 46.25 4.15 -19.45
C ARG A 2 45.29 3.74 -18.32
N LEU A 3 45.87 3.07 -17.34
CA LEU A 3 45.62 3.17 -15.90
C LEU A 3 44.16 3.47 -15.50
N PHE A 4 43.34 2.42 -15.40
CA PHE A 4 42.15 2.44 -14.54
C PHE A 4 42.63 2.58 -13.10
N SER A 5 42.72 3.83 -12.61
CA SER A 5 43.14 4.12 -11.25
C SER A 5 42.14 3.47 -10.27
N PRO A 6 42.60 2.66 -9.30
CA PRO A 6 41.72 1.99 -8.35
C PRO A 6 40.91 2.99 -7.51
N VAL A 7 41.44 4.21 -7.36
CA VAL A 7 40.77 5.34 -6.70
C VAL A 7 39.54 5.79 -7.49
N LEU A 8 39.61 5.78 -8.82
CA LEU A 8 38.49 6.15 -9.69
C LEU A 8 37.38 5.09 -9.63
N LEU A 9 37.75 3.80 -9.51
CA LEU A 9 36.82 2.68 -9.41
C LEU A 9 36.08 2.69 -8.06
N SER A 10 36.81 2.93 -6.96
CA SER A 10 36.23 3.03 -5.62
C SER A 10 35.33 4.25 -5.46
N LEU A 11 35.68 5.39 -6.07
CA LEU A 11 34.85 6.59 -6.06
C LEU A 11 33.53 6.37 -6.83
N PHE A 12 33.57 5.61 -7.93
CA PHE A 12 32.38 5.26 -8.71
C PHE A 12 31.44 4.32 -7.94
N LEU A 13 32.00 3.35 -7.20
CA LEU A 13 31.24 2.45 -6.33
C LEU A 13 30.59 3.19 -5.15
N LEU A 14 31.30 4.13 -4.52
CA LEU A 14 30.78 4.97 -3.44
C LEU A 14 29.66 5.91 -3.92
N LEU A 15 29.77 6.46 -5.14
CA LEU A 15 28.71 7.30 -5.72
C LEU A 15 27.45 6.48 -6.08
N SER A 16 27.60 5.22 -6.49
CA SER A 16 26.44 4.36 -6.81
C SER A 16 25.65 3.92 -5.58
N ALA A 17 26.28 3.85 -4.40
CA ALA A 17 25.63 3.45 -3.15
C ALA A 17 24.77 4.55 -2.50
N LEU A 18 24.84 5.79 -2.98
CA LEU A 18 24.10 6.94 -2.45
C LEU A 18 22.73 7.14 -3.15
N CYS A 19 22.46 6.41 -4.23
CA CYS A 19 21.23 6.49 -5.03
C CYS A 19 20.28 5.30 -4.79
N SER A 20 20.18 4.82 -3.54
CA SER A 20 19.06 3.96 -3.11
C SER A 20 18.20 4.73 -2.11
N ALA A 21 17.80 5.95 -2.49
CA ALA A 21 16.87 6.76 -1.74
C ALA A 21 15.52 6.75 -2.46
N THR A 22 14.70 5.78 -2.08
CA THR A 22 13.23 5.85 -1.94
C THR A 22 12.44 6.38 -3.13
N VAL A 23 12.34 5.59 -4.21
CA VAL A 23 11.35 5.86 -5.27
C VAL A 23 10.66 4.57 -5.67
N GLU A 24 9.97 3.94 -4.71
CA GLU A 24 9.19 2.72 -4.94
C GLU A 24 7.92 2.68 -4.08
N ASN A 25 7.08 3.74 -4.14
CA ASN A 25 5.80 3.71 -3.41
C ASN A 25 4.57 3.87 -4.33
N ALA A 26 4.61 4.76 -5.33
CA ALA A 26 3.41 5.03 -6.14
C ALA A 26 3.08 3.93 -7.17
N ALA A 27 4.09 3.25 -7.73
CA ALA A 27 3.89 2.18 -8.71
C ALA A 27 3.45 0.85 -8.05
N ASP A 28 3.67 0.69 -6.75
CA ASP A 28 3.47 -0.57 -6.03
C ASP A 28 2.00 -0.72 -5.54
N CYS A 29 1.37 0.38 -5.14
CA CYS A 29 -0.01 0.38 -4.67
C CYS A 29 -1.06 0.12 -5.78
N VAL A 30 -0.66 0.06 -7.05
CA VAL A 30 -1.53 -0.26 -8.19
C VAL A 30 -2.21 -1.63 -7.99
N ALA A 31 -1.49 -2.61 -7.44
CA ALA A 31 -2.06 -3.92 -7.12
C ALA A 31 -3.17 -3.82 -6.06
N VAL A 32 -2.96 -2.99 -5.02
CA VAL A 32 -3.97 -2.71 -3.99
C VAL A 32 -5.18 -2.02 -4.60
N GLY A 33 -4.97 -0.99 -5.42
CA GLY A 33 -6.06 -0.31 -6.14
C GLY A 33 -6.86 -1.25 -7.04
N THR A 34 -6.18 -2.18 -7.71
CA THR A 34 -6.83 -3.21 -8.55
C THR A 34 -7.71 -4.14 -7.71
N LEU A 35 -7.24 -4.56 -6.53
CA LEU A 35 -8.02 -5.38 -5.61
C LEU A 35 -9.23 -4.62 -5.06
N ILE A 36 -9.03 -3.36 -4.68
CA ILE A 36 -10.09 -2.45 -4.19
C ILE A 36 -11.10 -2.09 -5.27
N SER A 37 -10.78 -2.27 -6.56
CA SER A 37 -11.76 -2.10 -7.64
C SER A 37 -12.95 -3.05 -7.54
N SER A 38 -12.80 -4.18 -6.83
CA SER A 38 -13.93 -5.08 -6.52
C SER A 38 -14.89 -4.49 -5.49
N CYS A 39 -14.48 -3.43 -4.78
CA CYS A 39 -15.26 -2.73 -3.76
C CYS A 39 -15.82 -1.38 -4.27
N THR A 40 -15.70 -1.08 -5.57
CA THR A 40 -15.94 0.26 -6.12
C THR A 40 -17.33 0.82 -5.81
N GLU A 41 -18.39 0.00 -5.82
CA GLU A 41 -19.74 0.47 -5.48
C GLU A 41 -19.81 1.02 -4.06
N PHE A 42 -19.36 0.22 -3.08
CA PHE A 42 -19.31 0.67 -1.69
C PHE A 42 -18.35 1.84 -1.49
N VAL A 43 -17.17 1.80 -2.12
CA VAL A 43 -16.18 2.88 -2.00
C VAL A 43 -16.68 4.19 -2.62
N ASN A 44 -17.53 4.17 -3.65
CA ASN A 44 -18.04 5.41 -4.28
C ASN A 44 -19.35 5.90 -3.69
N TYR A 45 -20.20 4.99 -3.20
CA TYR A 45 -21.57 5.31 -2.81
C TYR A 45 -21.90 4.99 -1.35
N GLY A 46 -21.02 4.28 -0.65
CA GLY A 46 -21.25 3.81 0.73
C GLY A 46 -22.29 2.68 0.84
N TYR A 47 -22.73 2.10 -0.28
CA TYR A 47 -23.73 1.03 -0.35
C TYR A 47 -23.60 0.26 -1.68
N PRO A 48 -23.93 -1.05 -1.74
CA PRO A 48 -24.26 -1.93 -0.61
C PRO A 48 -23.07 -2.26 0.26
N ASP A 49 -23.33 -2.54 1.54
CA ASP A 49 -22.29 -2.97 2.49
C ASP A 49 -21.64 -4.27 1.98
N PRO A 50 -20.29 -4.36 2.00
CA PRO A 50 -19.60 -5.58 1.62
C PRO A 50 -19.96 -6.71 2.58
N ILE A 51 -20.28 -7.88 2.02
CA ILE A 51 -20.57 -9.09 2.80
C ILE A 51 -19.42 -10.10 2.66
N PRO A 52 -19.10 -10.87 3.71
CA PRO A 52 -18.13 -11.96 3.62
C PRO A 52 -18.47 -12.95 2.48
N GLY A 53 -17.46 -13.34 1.69
CA GLY A 53 -17.62 -14.18 0.49
C GLY A 53 -18.02 -13.43 -0.79
N SER A 54 -18.16 -12.10 -0.75
CA SER A 54 -18.22 -11.26 -1.95
C SER A 54 -16.82 -11.08 -2.56
N SER A 55 -16.75 -10.73 -3.85
CA SER A 55 -15.48 -10.43 -4.52
C SER A 55 -14.68 -9.31 -3.83
N CYS A 56 -15.37 -8.31 -3.27
CA CYS A 56 -14.73 -7.27 -2.46
C CYS A 56 -14.06 -7.85 -1.22
N CYS A 57 -14.76 -8.69 -0.46
CA CYS A 57 -14.18 -9.28 0.76
C CYS A 57 -13.13 -10.35 0.49
N ASP A 58 -13.20 -11.06 -0.64
CA ASP A 58 -12.15 -11.96 -1.09
C ASP A 58 -10.86 -11.18 -1.42
N ALA A 59 -10.99 -10.02 -2.07
CA ALA A 59 -9.88 -9.12 -2.32
C ALA A 59 -9.28 -8.56 -1.01
N MET A 60 -10.11 -8.15 -0.05
CA MET A 60 -9.66 -7.73 1.28
C MET A 60 -8.97 -8.86 2.05
N THR A 61 -9.46 -10.10 1.91
CA THR A 61 -8.83 -11.28 2.51
C THR A 61 -7.42 -11.48 1.97
N LEU A 62 -7.24 -11.37 0.64
CA LEU A 62 -5.93 -11.46 0.01
C LEU A 62 -4.97 -10.39 0.55
N LEU A 63 -5.42 -9.13 0.66
CA LEU A 63 -4.63 -8.05 1.27
C LEU A 63 -4.26 -8.36 2.72
N GLY A 64 -5.19 -8.94 3.49
CA GLY A 64 -4.94 -9.42 4.86
C GLY A 64 -3.82 -10.45 4.92
N THR A 65 -3.79 -11.42 4.00
CA THR A 65 -2.68 -12.41 3.94
C THR A 65 -1.34 -11.77 3.59
N TYR A 66 -1.34 -10.64 2.88
CA TYR A 66 -0.12 -9.91 2.54
C TYR A 66 0.44 -9.10 3.73
N SER A 67 -0.35 -8.86 4.77
CA SER A 67 0.04 -8.09 5.97
C SER A 67 0.84 -8.90 7.02
N ASP A 68 1.58 -9.93 6.60
CA ASP A 68 2.25 -10.91 7.47
C ASP A 68 3.52 -10.41 8.19
N SER A 69 4.06 -9.25 7.79
CA SER A 69 5.27 -8.64 8.37
C SER A 69 5.13 -7.14 8.55
N SER A 70 5.94 -6.54 9.42
CA SER A 70 5.91 -5.09 9.69
C SER A 70 6.20 -4.27 8.42
N VAL A 71 7.16 -4.70 7.60
CA VAL A 71 7.51 -4.02 6.34
C VAL A 71 6.32 -4.01 5.38
N LYS A 72 5.63 -5.15 5.22
CA LYS A 72 4.45 -5.23 4.34
C LYS A 72 3.24 -4.48 4.91
N ARG A 73 3.07 -4.43 6.24
CA ARG A 73 2.03 -3.62 6.89
C ARG A 73 2.26 -2.14 6.68
N MET A 74 3.48 -1.65 6.89
CA MET A 74 3.85 -0.26 6.62
C MET A 74 3.59 0.10 5.17
N TRP A 75 4.03 -0.75 4.23
CA TRP A 75 3.77 -0.56 2.81
C TRP A 75 2.26 -0.52 2.50
N LEU A 76 1.50 -1.52 2.97
CA LEU A 76 0.06 -1.63 2.71
C LEU A 76 -0.71 -0.47 3.34
N CYS A 77 -0.31 -0.03 4.53
CA CYS A 77 -0.84 1.15 5.21
C CYS A 77 -0.69 2.39 4.32
N ASN A 78 0.52 2.67 3.82
CA ASN A 78 0.75 3.80 2.92
C ASN A 78 -0.13 3.71 1.67
N CYS A 79 -0.33 2.51 1.10
CA CYS A 79 -1.25 2.34 -0.03
C CYS A 79 -2.71 2.67 0.30
N PHE A 80 -3.20 2.32 1.49
CA PHE A 80 -4.55 2.68 1.91
C PHE A 80 -4.69 4.18 2.16
N ILE A 81 -3.66 4.86 2.68
CA ILE A 81 -3.67 6.33 2.80
C ILE A 81 -3.74 7.00 1.43
N ASP A 82 -2.95 6.52 0.47
CA ASP A 82 -3.01 7.03 -0.92
C ASP A 82 -4.39 6.81 -1.54
N LEU A 83 -5.01 5.65 -1.31
CA LEU A 83 -6.39 5.38 -1.76
C LEU A 83 -7.39 6.33 -1.11
N ILE A 84 -7.30 6.59 0.19
CA ILE A 84 -8.16 7.56 0.87
C ILE A 84 -8.05 8.94 0.21
N ASN A 85 -6.83 9.37 -0.14
CA ASN A 85 -6.62 10.64 -0.84
C ASN A 85 -7.30 10.69 -2.21
N VAL A 86 -7.32 9.57 -2.95
CA VAL A 86 -7.97 9.44 -4.26
C VAL A 86 -9.51 9.50 -4.14
N TYR A 87 -10.09 8.83 -3.14
CA TYR A 87 -11.54 8.71 -3.00
C TYR A 87 -12.17 9.73 -2.04
N ASN A 88 -11.35 10.58 -1.42
CA ASN A 88 -11.61 11.74 -0.54
C ASN A 88 -13.02 11.81 0.12
N SER A 89 -14.08 12.08 -0.65
CA SER A 89 -15.49 12.11 -0.22
C SER A 89 -15.97 10.84 0.51
N ASN A 90 -15.34 9.69 0.24
CA ASN A 90 -15.72 8.40 0.80
C ASN A 90 -14.58 7.72 1.58
N ALA A 91 -13.69 8.52 2.17
CA ALA A 91 -12.66 8.02 3.08
C ALA A 91 -13.22 7.07 4.15
N THR A 92 -14.42 7.37 4.66
CA THR A 92 -15.14 6.56 5.65
C THR A 92 -15.58 5.19 5.12
N ALA A 93 -15.91 5.09 3.83
CA ALA A 93 -16.22 3.80 3.22
C ALA A 93 -14.95 2.93 3.19
N ILE A 94 -13.83 3.49 2.76
CA ILE A 94 -12.55 2.77 2.73
C ILE A 94 -12.11 2.34 4.14
N SER A 95 -12.29 3.21 5.15
CA SER A 95 -11.91 2.90 6.53
C SER A 95 -12.71 1.76 7.16
N THR A 96 -13.95 1.54 6.70
CA THR A 96 -14.86 0.53 7.26
C THR A 96 -14.81 -0.80 6.51
N LEU A 97 -14.18 -0.87 5.32
CA LEU A 97 -14.06 -2.08 4.50
C LEU A 97 -13.52 -3.29 5.29
N SER A 98 -12.44 -3.08 6.05
CA SER A 98 -11.82 -4.16 6.83
C SER A 98 -12.78 -4.73 7.87
N GLY A 99 -13.57 -3.87 8.52
CA GLY A 99 -14.59 -4.24 9.49
C GLY A 99 -15.73 -5.06 8.87
N PHE A 100 -16.28 -4.61 7.74
CA PHE A 100 -17.35 -5.33 7.02
C PHE A 100 -16.91 -6.72 6.56
N CYS A 101 -15.66 -6.84 6.11
CA CYS A 101 -15.10 -8.12 5.67
C CYS A 101 -14.50 -8.97 6.80
N GLY A 102 -14.49 -8.48 8.05
CA GLY A 102 -13.93 -9.20 9.20
C GLY A 102 -12.41 -9.44 9.11
N ILE A 103 -11.68 -8.57 8.40
CA ILE A 103 -10.24 -8.71 8.14
C ILE A 103 -9.43 -7.80 9.07
N VAL A 104 -8.36 -8.34 9.64
CA VAL A 104 -7.40 -7.58 10.46
C VAL A 104 -6.10 -7.38 9.66
N LEU A 105 -5.82 -6.13 9.28
CA LEU A 105 -4.61 -5.76 8.52
C LEU A 105 -3.39 -5.46 9.40
N GLY A 106 -3.58 -5.39 10.72
CA GLY A 106 -2.52 -5.02 11.68
C GLY A 106 -2.25 -3.51 11.77
N PHE A 107 -3.09 -2.68 11.13
CA PHE A 107 -3.15 -1.23 11.28
C PHE A 107 -4.60 -0.76 11.07
N THR A 108 -4.90 0.47 11.48
CA THR A 108 -6.20 1.10 11.26
C THR A 108 -6.17 1.86 9.93
N ILE A 109 -7.21 1.71 9.11
CA ILE A 109 -7.37 2.48 7.88
C ILE A 109 -8.01 3.83 8.27
N ASP A 110 -7.22 4.87 8.47
CA ASP A 110 -7.67 6.23 8.79
C ASP A 110 -6.75 7.25 8.12
N PRO A 111 -7.24 8.39 7.61
CA PRO A 111 -6.40 9.42 6.98
C PRO A 111 -5.26 9.96 7.87
N ASN A 112 -5.33 9.78 9.19
CA ASN A 112 -4.32 10.22 10.14
C ASN A 112 -3.51 9.06 10.74
N THR A 113 -3.67 7.84 10.24
CA THR A 113 -2.85 6.70 10.70
C THR A 113 -1.38 6.96 10.36
N ASP A 114 -0.52 6.85 11.37
CA ASP A 114 0.93 6.80 11.16
C ASP A 114 1.34 5.39 10.73
N CYS A 115 1.83 5.27 9.49
CA CYS A 115 2.25 3.99 8.93
C CYS A 115 3.66 3.55 9.33
N ASN A 116 4.42 4.36 10.09
CA ASN A 116 5.82 4.08 10.45
C ASN A 116 6.00 3.30 11.77
N LEU A 117 4.92 2.68 12.26
CA LEU A 117 4.88 1.98 13.54
C LEU A 117 5.39 0.53 13.47
#